data_AF-A0A3M1DN34-F1
#
_entry.id   AF-A0A3M1DN34-F1
#
_cell.length_a   1.000
_cell.length_b   1.000
_cell.length_c   1.000
_cell.angle_alpha   90.00
_cell.angle_beta   90.00
_cell.angle_gamma   90.00
#
_symmetry.space_group_name_H-M   'P 1'
#
loop_
_entity.id
_entity.type
_entity.pdbx_description
1 polymer ?
#
loop_
_entity_poly.entity_id
_entity_poly.type
_entity_poly.pdbx_seq_one_letter_code
_entity_poly.pdbx_strand_id
1 'polypeptide(L)' 'LRESLAQEQEALAAYRELLELVRDRDILLEEYARELIASEELHQGEVDKMLRRPGDVERYSD' A
#
# COMPACT_ATOMS: atom_id res chain seq x y z
N LEU A 1 -9.39 -12.81 0.25
CA LEU A 1 -7.93 -12.57 0.25
C LEU A 1 -7.43 -12.10 -1.11
N ARG A 2 -7.61 -12.86 -2.22
CA ARG A 2 -7.25 -12.36 -3.57
C ARG A 2 -8.00 -11.09 -4.01
N GLU A 3 -9.29 -10.97 -3.72
CA GLU A 3 -10.05 -9.73 -3.97
C GLU A 3 -9.55 -8.55 -3.11
N SER A 4 -9.18 -8.82 -1.84
CA SER A 4 -8.58 -7.81 -0.95
C SER A 4 -7.28 -7.27 -1.55
N LEU A 5 -6.40 -8.18 -2.00
CA LEU A 5 -5.11 -7.84 -2.58
C LEU A 5 -5.21 -7.00 -3.87
N ALA A 6 -6.25 -7.23 -4.68
CA ALA A 6 -6.51 -6.43 -5.87
C ALA A 6 -7.03 -5.02 -5.52
N GLN A 7 -7.94 -4.92 -4.54
CA GLN A 7 -8.43 -3.63 -4.04
C GLN A 7 -7.33 -2.82 -3.35
N GLU A 8 -6.44 -3.47 -2.61
CA GLU A 8 -5.29 -2.83 -1.95
C GLU A 8 -4.29 -2.27 -2.99
N GLN A 9 -4.06 -2.98 -4.10
CA GLN A 9 -3.22 -2.46 -5.20
C GLN A 9 -3.87 -1.27 -5.91
N GLU A 10 -5.19 -1.32 -6.13
CA GLU A 10 -5.93 -0.23 -6.75
C GLU A 10 -5.94 1.03 -5.86
N ALA A 11 -6.14 0.86 -4.55
CA ALA A 11 -6.05 1.93 -3.56
C ALA A 11 -4.65 2.57 -3.56
N LEU A 12 -3.60 1.76 -3.53
CA LEU A 12 -2.21 2.25 -3.56
C LEU A 12 -1.90 3.03 -4.85
N ALA A 13 -2.43 2.58 -5.99
CA ALA A 13 -2.29 3.28 -7.26
C ALA A 13 -2.99 4.64 -7.23
N ALA A 14 -4.22 4.70 -6.70
CA ALA A 14 -4.96 5.95 -6.55
C ALA A 14 -4.27 6.95 -5.62
N TYR A 15 -3.69 6.49 -4.50
CA TYR A 15 -2.94 7.38 -3.60
C TYR A 15 -1.64 7.91 -4.22
N ARG A 16 -0.96 7.09 -5.03
CA ARG A 16 0.21 7.54 -5.80
C ARG A 16 -0.17 8.58 -6.85
N GLU A 17 -1.29 8.39 -7.54
CA GLU A 17 -1.81 9.39 -8.48
C GLU A 17 -2.15 10.70 -7.76
N LEU A 18 -2.83 10.62 -6.61
CA LEU A 18 -3.11 11.79 -5.78
C LEU A 18 -1.82 12.54 -5.40
N LEU A 19 -0.79 11.82 -4.94
CA LEU A 19 0.50 12.41 -4.57
C LEU A 19 1.15 13.15 -5.74
N GLU A 20 1.12 12.59 -6.95
CA GLU A 20 1.63 13.27 -8.15
C GLU A 20 0.83 14.53 -8.51
N LEU A 21 -0.50 14.50 -8.33
CA LEU A 21 -1.37 15.63 -8.63
C LEU A 21 -1.18 16.82 -7.68
N VAL A 22 -0.86 16.55 -6.42
CA VAL A 22 -0.74 17.55 -5.35
C VAL A 22 0.70 17.96 -5.05
N ARG A 23 1.69 17.24 -5.62
CA ARG A 23 3.11 17.54 -5.47
C ARG A 23 3.44 18.98 -5.84
N ASP A 24 4.22 19.63 -4.97
CA ASP A 24 4.69 21.02 -5.08
C ASP A 24 3.56 22.06 -5.18
N ARG A 25 2.31 21.65 -4.87
CA ARG A 25 1.11 22.50 -4.98
C ARG A 25 0.39 22.64 -3.64
N ASP A 26 0.32 21.58 -2.86
CA ASP A 26 -0.36 21.57 -1.57
C ASP A 26 0.33 20.61 -0.59
N ILE A 27 1.09 21.18 0.35
CA ILE A 27 1.86 20.44 1.35
C ILE A 27 0.93 19.58 2.23
N LEU A 28 -0.27 20.07 2.56
CA LEU A 28 -1.18 19.33 3.43
C LEU A 28 -1.70 18.07 2.70
N LEU A 29 -2.06 18.20 1.44
CA LEU A 29 -2.52 17.06 0.64
C LEU A 29 -1.39 16.09 0.31
N GLU A 30 -0.15 16.57 0.16
CA GLU A 30 1.01 15.70 0.02
C GLU A 30 1.22 14.83 1.26
N GLU A 31 1.25 15.42 2.45
CA GLU A 31 1.43 14.67 3.69
C GLU A 31 0.28 13.68 3.89
N TYR A 32 -0.96 14.08 3.59
CA TYR A 32 -2.11 13.19 3.62
C TYR A 32 -1.95 11.99 2.67
N ALA A 33 -1.55 12.22 1.42
CA ALA A 33 -1.33 11.13 0.47
C ALA A 33 -0.18 10.21 0.90
N ARG A 34 0.89 10.76 1.50
CA ARG A 34 2.02 9.98 2.03
C ARG A 34 1.62 9.10 3.21
N GLU A 35 0.80 9.61 4.14
CA GLU A 35 0.27 8.82 5.26
C GLU A 35 -0.59 7.65 4.78
N LEU A 36 -1.47 7.89 3.80
CA LEU A 36 -2.30 6.84 3.20
C LEU A 36 -1.46 5.75 2.53
N ILE A 37 -0.45 6.13 1.75
CA ILE A 37 0.47 5.17 1.11
C ILE A 37 1.21 4.34 2.17
N ALA A 38 1.74 4.97 3.22
CA ALA A 38 2.46 4.27 4.27
C ALA A 38 1.56 3.28 5.04
N SER A 39 0.33 3.67 5.33
CA SER A 39 -0.67 2.81 5.97
C SER A 39 -0.98 1.58 5.12
N GLU A 40 -1.16 1.76 3.82
CA GLU A 40 -1.48 0.69 2.87
C GLU A 40 -0.29 -0.27 2.70
N GLU A 41 0.94 0.24 2.58
CA GLU A 41 2.15 -0.60 2.49
C GLU A 41 2.38 -1.42 3.76
N LEU A 42 2.05 -0.88 4.94
CA LEU A 42 2.08 -1.62 6.20
C LEU A 42 1.06 -2.76 6.18
N HIS A 43 -0.17 -2.48 5.76
CA HIS A 43 -1.23 -3.48 5.69
C HIS A 43 -0.85 -4.63 4.75
N GLN A 44 -0.32 -4.33 3.57
CA GLN A 44 0.19 -5.34 2.64
C GLN A 44 1.31 -6.19 3.26
N GLY A 45 2.20 -5.58 4.05
CA GLY A 45 3.24 -6.30 4.77
C GLY A 45 2.71 -7.24 5.87
N GLU A 46 1.59 -6.89 6.51
CA GLU A 46 0.91 -7.76 7.48
C GLU A 46 0.19 -8.91 6.78
N VAL A 47 -0.52 -8.63 5.68
CA VAL A 47 -1.18 -9.66 4.85
C VAL A 47 -0.16 -10.66 4.31
N ASP A 48 0.97 -10.19 3.79
CA ASP A 48 2.05 -11.05 3.31
C ASP A 48 2.59 -11.97 4.43
N LYS A 49 2.78 -11.45 5.65
CA LYS A 49 3.18 -12.29 6.80
C LYS A 49 2.12 -13.34 7.15
N MET A 50 0.83 -13.01 7.04
CA MET A 50 -0.26 -13.95 7.32
C MET A 50 -0.39 -15.05 6.26
N LEU A 51 0.07 -14.81 5.03
CA LEU A 51 0.03 -15.77 3.92
C LEU A 51 1.26 -16.69 3.86
N ARG A 52 2.35 -16.34 4.56
CA ARG A 52 3.56 -17.18 4.64
C ARG A 52 3.34 -18.40 5.51
N ARG A 53 3.98 -19.52 5.16
CA ARG A 53 4.03 -20.72 6.02
C ARG A 53 5.00 -20.47 7.19
N PRO A 54 4.78 -21.11 8.36
CA PRO A 54 5.70 -20.99 9.48
C PRO A 54 7.12 -21.41 9.08
N GLY A 55 8.07 -20.47 9.12
CA GLY A 55 9.47 -20.69 8.75
C GLY A 55 9.91 -20.05 7.42
N ASP A 56 8.99 -19.54 6.59
CA ASP A 56 9.34 -18.86 5.34
C ASP A 56 9.65 -17.36 5.58
N VAL A 57 10.87 -16.93 5.19
CA VAL A 57 11.34 -15.53 5.26
C VAL A 57 11.20 -14.77 3.93
N GLU A 58 10.95 -15.47 2.83
CA GLU A 58 10.75 -14.87 1.52
C GLU A 58 9.36 -14.23 1.40
N ARG A 59 9.26 -13.20 0.56
CA ARG A 59 7.99 -12.53 0.24
C ARG A 59 7.08 -13.53 -0.49
N TYR A 60 5.81 -13.63 -0.09
CA TYR A 60 4.88 -14.55 -0.75
C TYR A 60 4.77 -14.15 -2.23
N SER A 61 5.08 -15.08 -3.11
CA SER A 61 4.90 -14.96 -4.56
C SER A 61 3.89 -16.05 -4.97
N ASP A 62 2.86 -15.64 -5.71
CA ASP A 62 1.85 -16.54 -6.31
C ASP A 62 2.50 -17.56 -7.26
#